data_AF-A0A364Y4S3-F1
#
_entry.id   AF-A0A364Y4S3-F1
#
_cell.length_a   1.000
_cell.length_b   1.000
_cell.length_c   1.000
_cell.angle_alpha   90.00
_cell.angle_beta   90.00
_cell.angle_gamma   90.00
#
_symmetry.space_group_name_H-M   'P 1'
#
loop_
_entity.id
_entity.type
_entity.pdbx_description
1 polymer ?
#
loop_
_entity_poly.entity_id
_entity_poly.type
_entity_poly.pdbx_seq_one_letter_code
_entity_poly.pdbx_strand_id
1 'polypeptide(L)'
;MKGISKLIIILCVIVAIIAGVVWYAYYRMLPEIVGKAIVQDSEPAVLPEVYKAKISKIKRPVNHATEKLIREMDSLDIPFAAIIRLIDETENRDVVKTIEALKEKNPQSPNAIFNIVKSNIPSTEFDLEILRKPFLKYATMERYQYGMRYIEKNQVIEQIDEMPYREIVKEVLIQKRADLDRKLKDAGGPRLD
;
A
#
# COMPACT_ATOMS: atom_id res chain seq x y z
N MET A 1 39.08 -5.20 36.07
CA MET A 1 38.67 -5.26 34.65
C MET A 1 37.61 -6.33 34.30
N LYS A 2 37.06 -7.14 35.22
CA LYS A 2 36.02 -8.16 34.90
C LYS A 2 34.55 -7.65 34.93
N GLY A 3 34.29 -6.48 35.50
CA GLY A 3 32.93 -5.92 35.63
C GLY A 3 32.48 -5.06 34.44
N ILE A 4 33.40 -4.35 33.80
CA ILE A 4 33.11 -3.43 32.70
C ILE A 4 32.63 -4.19 31.44
N SER A 5 33.23 -5.35 31.16
CA SER A 5 32.84 -6.20 30.03
C SER A 5 31.44 -6.81 30.19
N LYS A 6 31.00 -7.16 31.39
CA LYS A 6 29.63 -7.65 31.64
C LYS A 6 28.57 -6.56 31.47
N LEU A 7 28.87 -5.34 31.94
CA LEU A 7 27.98 -4.18 31.78
C LEU A 7 27.80 -3.79 30.31
N ILE A 8 28.88 -3.80 29.52
CA ILE A 8 28.83 -3.52 28.08
C ILE A 8 27.98 -4.58 27.35
N ILE A 9 28.16 -5.87 27.67
CA ILE A 9 27.37 -6.96 27.07
C ILE A 9 25.88 -6.79 27.39
N ILE A 10 25.52 -6.51 28.65
CA ILE A 10 24.13 -6.28 29.06
C ILE A 10 23.54 -5.07 28.31
N LEU A 11 24.30 -3.98 28.18
CA LEU A 11 23.86 -2.80 27.44
C LEU A 11 23.62 -3.10 25.95
N CYS A 12 24.51 -3.84 25.29
CA CYS A 12 24.35 -4.25 23.90
C CYS A 12 23.10 -5.13 23.68
N VAL A 13 22.81 -6.04 24.63
CA VAL A 13 21.61 -6.88 24.57
C VAL A 13 20.34 -6.05 24.72
N ILE A 14 20.32 -5.08 25.65
CA ILE A 14 19.18 -4.18 25.83
C ILE A 14 18.95 -3.33 24.56
N VAL A 15 20.02 -2.77 23.97
CA VAL A 15 19.92 -2.01 22.72
C VAL A 15 19.42 -2.89 21.57
N ALA A 16 19.89 -4.13 21.46
CA ALA A 16 19.42 -5.07 20.44
C ALA A 16 17.93 -5.44 20.61
N ILE A 17 17.47 -5.63 21.86
CA ILE A 17 16.05 -5.86 22.15
C ILE A 17 15.22 -4.63 21.79
N ILE A 18 15.66 -3.43 22.17
CA ILE A 18 14.95 -2.18 21.84
C ILE A 18 14.91 -1.99 20.31
N ALA A 19 16.02 -2.19 19.62
CA ALA A 19 16.09 -2.12 18.17
C ALA A 19 15.17 -3.17 17.51
N GLY A 20 15.13 -4.39 18.04
CA GLY A 20 14.23 -5.45 17.57
C GLY A 20 12.75 -5.11 17.79
N VAL A 21 12.40 -4.52 18.94
CA VAL A 21 11.02 -4.07 19.24
C VAL A 21 10.63 -2.89 18.36
N VAL A 22 11.52 -1.92 18.15
CA VAL A 22 11.29 -0.77 17.26
C VAL A 22 11.15 -1.23 15.81
N TRP A 23 12.03 -2.12 15.35
CA TRP A 23 11.94 -2.76 14.04
C TRP A 23 10.61 -3.49 13.86
N TYR A 24 10.23 -4.31 14.83
CA TYR A 24 8.96 -5.04 14.83
C TYR A 24 7.75 -4.11 14.79
N ALA A 25 7.74 -3.07 15.62
CA ALA A 25 6.68 -2.07 15.62
C ALA A 25 6.59 -1.33 14.29
N TYR A 26 7.73 -0.98 13.68
CA TYR A 26 7.80 -0.25 12.42
C TYR A 26 7.35 -1.10 11.23
N TYR A 27 7.84 -2.33 11.10
CA TYR A 27 7.56 -3.16 9.93
C TYR A 27 6.28 -3.98 10.04
N ARG A 28 5.80 -4.29 11.26
CA ARG A 28 4.61 -5.14 11.46
C ARG A 28 3.40 -4.38 12.00
N MET A 29 3.57 -3.56 13.04
CA MET A 29 2.42 -2.88 13.67
C MET A 29 1.98 -1.66 12.87
N LEU A 30 2.92 -0.91 12.28
CA LEU A 30 2.58 0.32 11.57
C LEU A 30 1.64 0.08 10.38
N PRO A 31 1.85 -0.90 9.49
CA PRO A 31 0.88 -1.24 8.45
C PRO A 31 -0.52 -1.54 8.99
N GLU A 32 -0.62 -2.35 10.05
CA GLU A 32 -1.89 -2.73 10.69
C GLU A 32 -2.63 -1.53 11.28
N ILE A 33 -1.93 -0.68 12.01
CA ILE A 33 -2.51 0.52 12.62
C ILE A 33 -2.99 1.49 11.54
N VAL A 34 -2.20 1.71 10.49
CA VAL A 34 -2.57 2.59 9.37
C VAL A 34 -3.76 2.03 8.61
N GLY A 35 -3.74 0.73 8.28
CA GLY A 35 -4.83 0.06 7.58
C GLY A 35 -6.15 0.15 8.34
N LYS A 36 -6.13 -0.15 9.65
CA LYS A 36 -7.31 -0.01 10.53
C LYS A 36 -7.81 1.43 10.60
N ALA A 37 -6.92 2.39 10.81
CA ALA A 37 -7.29 3.80 10.88
C ALA A 37 -7.94 4.32 9.59
N ILE A 38 -7.45 3.84 8.43
CA ILE A 38 -8.04 4.18 7.13
C ILE A 38 -9.44 3.58 6.98
N VAL A 39 -9.59 2.28 7.25
CA VAL A 39 -10.82 1.54 6.97
C VAL A 39 -11.94 1.85 7.97
N GLN A 40 -11.61 1.93 9.26
CA GLN A 40 -12.57 2.10 10.35
C GLN A 40 -12.91 3.56 10.67
N ASP A 41 -12.32 4.51 9.92
CA ASP A 41 -12.40 5.96 10.19
C ASP A 41 -11.96 6.35 11.62
N SER A 42 -11.19 5.48 12.29
CA SER A 42 -10.75 5.64 13.68
C SER A 42 -9.47 6.46 13.77
N GLU A 43 -9.25 7.09 14.94
CA GLU A 43 -8.01 7.81 15.20
C GLU A 43 -6.94 6.84 15.72
N PRO A 44 -5.78 6.72 15.05
CA PRO A 44 -4.76 5.78 15.46
C PRO A 44 -4.08 6.25 16.75
N ALA A 45 -4.41 5.62 17.88
CA ALA A 45 -3.95 6.04 19.21
C ALA A 45 -2.42 6.03 19.39
N VAL A 46 -1.70 5.18 18.66
CA VAL A 46 -0.28 4.88 18.86
C VAL A 46 0.65 5.60 17.87
N LEU A 47 0.11 6.41 16.95
CA LEU A 47 0.92 7.12 15.95
C LEU A 47 1.30 8.54 16.41
N PRO A 48 2.50 9.05 16.08
CA PRO A 48 2.83 10.46 16.30
C PRO A 48 1.86 11.40 15.58
N GLU A 49 1.58 12.57 16.15
CA GLU A 49 0.59 13.55 15.64
C GLU A 49 0.80 13.93 14.16
N VAL A 50 2.06 14.02 13.73
CA VAL A 50 2.41 14.29 12.32
C VAL A 50 1.83 13.23 11.38
N TYR A 51 1.89 11.95 11.76
CA TYR A 51 1.31 10.87 10.97
C TYR A 51 -0.22 10.82 11.09
N LYS A 52 -0.79 11.07 12.29
CA LYS A 52 -2.24 11.17 12.47
C LYS A 52 -2.85 12.23 11.55
N ALA A 53 -2.25 13.43 11.51
CA ALA A 53 -2.71 14.52 10.66
C ALA A 53 -2.64 14.16 9.16
N LYS A 54 -1.59 13.46 8.72
CA LYS A 54 -1.47 12.97 7.34
C LYS A 54 -2.54 11.91 7.03
N ILE A 55 -2.71 10.91 7.90
CA ILE A 55 -3.70 9.83 7.75
C ILE A 55 -5.12 10.40 7.73
N SER A 56 -5.44 11.33 8.63
CA SER A 56 -6.77 11.96 8.71
C SER A 56 -7.18 12.64 7.40
N LYS A 57 -6.23 13.23 6.66
CA LYS A 57 -6.49 13.84 5.35
C LYS A 57 -6.79 12.81 4.25
N ILE A 58 -6.19 11.62 4.32
CA ILE A 58 -6.27 10.62 3.25
C ILE A 58 -7.22 9.45 3.56
N LYS A 59 -7.61 9.24 4.82
CA LYS A 59 -8.35 8.04 5.24
C LYS A 59 -9.65 7.86 4.46
N ARG A 60 -10.51 8.88 4.39
CA ARG A 60 -11.79 8.81 3.65
C ARG A 60 -11.61 8.56 2.15
N PRO A 61 -10.80 9.35 1.41
CA PRO A 61 -10.64 9.12 -0.03
C PRO A 61 -9.99 7.77 -0.33
N VAL A 62 -9.00 7.33 0.45
CA VAL A 62 -8.38 6.00 0.28
C VAL A 62 -9.41 4.90 0.58
N ASN A 63 -10.10 4.96 1.71
CA ASN A 63 -11.12 4.00 2.11
C ASN A 63 -12.19 3.79 1.01
N HIS A 64 -12.69 4.90 0.44
CA HIS A 64 -13.67 4.85 -0.64
C HIS A 64 -13.09 4.34 -1.97
N ALA A 65 -11.84 4.69 -2.29
CA ALA A 65 -11.16 4.17 -3.48
C ALA A 65 -10.90 2.66 -3.38
N THR A 66 -10.47 2.18 -2.21
CA THR A 66 -10.26 0.75 -1.93
C THR A 66 -11.56 -0.04 -2.04
N GLU A 67 -12.66 0.49 -1.52
CA GLU A 67 -13.97 -0.16 -1.69
C GLU A 67 -14.38 -0.28 -3.16
N LYS A 68 -14.18 0.79 -3.96
CA LYS A 68 -14.43 0.74 -5.41
C LYS A 68 -13.56 -0.28 -6.10
N LEU A 69 -12.28 -0.33 -5.75
CA LEU A 69 -11.33 -1.30 -6.31
C LEU A 69 -11.81 -2.74 -6.05
N ILE A 70 -12.18 -3.08 -4.81
CA ILE A 70 -12.67 -4.43 -4.48
C ILE A 70 -13.95 -4.76 -5.26
N ARG A 71 -14.89 -3.81 -5.40
CA ARG A 71 -16.10 -4.04 -6.20
C ARG A 71 -15.82 -4.24 -7.69
N GLU A 72 -14.82 -3.55 -8.25
CA GLU A 72 -14.38 -3.76 -9.64
C GLU A 72 -13.62 -5.09 -9.81
N MET A 73 -12.91 -5.55 -8.79
CA MET A 73 -12.30 -6.88 -8.79
C MET A 73 -13.38 -7.97 -8.78
N ASP A 74 -14.37 -7.85 -7.90
CA ASP A 74 -15.49 -8.78 -7.80
C ASP A 74 -16.29 -8.83 -9.10
N SER A 75 -16.50 -7.69 -9.77
CA SER A 75 -17.24 -7.63 -11.04
C SER A 75 -16.48 -8.19 -12.24
N LEU A 76 -15.17 -8.39 -12.11
CA LEU A 76 -14.28 -8.97 -13.10
C LEU A 76 -13.89 -10.42 -12.75
N ASP A 77 -14.50 -11.00 -11.72
CA ASP A 77 -14.18 -12.34 -11.20
C ASP A 77 -12.68 -12.52 -10.90
N ILE A 78 -12.00 -11.45 -10.47
CA ILE A 78 -10.58 -11.51 -10.08
C ILE A 78 -10.49 -11.96 -8.62
N PRO A 79 -9.86 -13.12 -8.32
CA PRO A 79 -9.73 -13.58 -6.95
C PRO A 79 -8.98 -12.55 -6.10
N PHE A 80 -9.50 -12.22 -4.92
CA PHE A 80 -8.84 -11.26 -4.03
C PHE A 80 -7.38 -11.66 -3.71
N ALA A 81 -7.14 -12.95 -3.53
CA ALA A 81 -5.80 -13.51 -3.30
C ALA A 81 -4.84 -13.25 -4.47
N ALA A 82 -5.32 -13.20 -5.72
CA ALA A 82 -4.49 -12.90 -6.89
C ALA A 82 -3.98 -11.46 -6.87
N ILE A 83 -4.78 -10.50 -6.39
CA ILE A 83 -4.33 -9.10 -6.21
C ILE A 83 -3.31 -8.98 -5.08
N ILE A 84 -3.50 -9.70 -3.98
CA ILE A 84 -2.51 -9.70 -2.88
C ILE A 84 -1.17 -10.28 -3.38
N ARG A 85 -1.20 -11.40 -4.13
CA ARG A 85 -0.01 -11.98 -4.74
C ARG A 85 0.65 -11.05 -5.76
N LEU A 86 -0.14 -10.38 -6.62
CA LEU A 86 0.39 -9.36 -7.53
C LEU A 86 1.15 -8.25 -6.78
N ILE A 87 0.64 -7.81 -5.63
CA ILE A 87 1.32 -6.81 -4.80
C ILE A 87 2.60 -7.40 -4.20
N ASP A 88 2.59 -8.65 -3.73
CA ASP A 88 3.76 -9.33 -3.17
C ASP A 88 4.87 -9.55 -4.20
N GLU A 89 4.50 -9.91 -5.44
CA GLU A 89 5.41 -10.12 -6.57
C GLU A 89 5.98 -8.81 -7.12
N THR A 90 5.28 -7.69 -6.93
CA THR A 90 5.77 -6.39 -7.36
C THR A 90 6.90 -5.93 -6.42
N GLU A 91 8.12 -5.91 -6.94
CA GLU A 91 9.28 -5.43 -6.20
C GLU A 91 9.41 -3.90 -6.31
N ASN A 92 10.11 -3.28 -5.35
CA ASN A 92 10.37 -1.84 -5.38
C ASN A 92 11.09 -1.42 -6.69
N ARG A 93 11.99 -2.25 -7.22
CA ARG A 93 12.66 -2.00 -8.50
C ARG A 93 11.68 -1.87 -9.67
N ASP A 94 10.57 -2.62 -9.67
CA ASP A 94 9.58 -2.59 -10.74
C ASP A 94 8.77 -1.30 -10.68
N VAL A 95 8.48 -0.83 -9.46
CA VAL A 95 7.84 0.46 -9.22
C VAL A 95 8.75 1.61 -9.66
N VAL A 96 10.03 1.59 -9.26
CA VAL A 96 11.02 2.60 -9.67
C VAL A 96 11.14 2.64 -11.19
N LYS A 97 11.35 1.49 -11.82
CA LYS A 97 11.44 1.36 -13.28
C LYS A 97 10.17 1.88 -13.97
N THR A 98 8.99 1.60 -13.41
CA THR A 98 7.72 2.13 -13.93
C THR A 98 7.68 3.66 -13.88
N ILE A 99 8.06 4.24 -12.75
CA ILE A 99 8.06 5.71 -12.57
C ILE A 99 9.08 6.36 -13.51
N GLU A 100 10.28 5.81 -13.65
CA GLU A 100 11.29 6.28 -14.59
C GLU A 100 10.79 6.22 -16.04
N ALA A 101 10.18 5.10 -16.44
CA ALA A 101 9.60 4.96 -17.77
C ALA A 101 8.44 5.95 -18.02
N LEU A 102 7.65 6.28 -17.00
CA LEU A 102 6.60 7.30 -17.09
C LEU A 102 7.19 8.71 -17.27
N LYS A 103 8.29 9.03 -16.57
CA LYS A 103 9.01 10.30 -16.73
C LYS A 103 9.62 10.42 -18.12
N GLU A 104 10.35 9.39 -18.55
CA GLU A 104 11.07 9.37 -19.82
C GLU A 104 10.10 9.47 -21.01
N LYS A 105 9.05 8.64 -21.01
CA LYS A 105 8.11 8.56 -22.14
C LYS A 105 7.08 9.69 -22.14
N ASN A 106 6.88 10.36 -21.00
CA ASN A 106 5.92 11.44 -20.80
C ASN A 106 4.56 11.19 -21.49
N PRO A 107 3.82 10.13 -21.09
CA PRO A 107 2.60 9.71 -21.77
C PRO A 107 1.53 10.80 -21.76
N GLN A 108 0.85 10.97 -22.90
CA GLN A 108 -0.19 11.99 -23.09
C GLN A 108 -1.62 11.45 -22.95
N SER A 109 -1.78 10.19 -22.54
CA SER A 109 -3.10 9.58 -22.32
C SER A 109 -3.10 8.51 -21.23
N PRO A 110 -4.26 8.25 -20.58
CA PRO A 110 -4.42 7.14 -19.65
C PRO A 110 -4.08 5.78 -20.25
N ASN A 111 -4.36 5.58 -21.55
CA ASN A 111 -3.99 4.34 -22.25
C ASN A 111 -2.47 4.16 -22.35
N ALA A 112 -1.74 5.23 -22.66
CA ALA A 112 -0.28 5.16 -22.69
C ALA A 112 0.30 4.90 -21.30
N ILE A 113 -0.27 5.50 -20.25
CA ILE A 113 0.12 5.22 -18.85
C ILE A 113 -0.10 3.74 -18.54
N PHE A 114 -1.29 3.20 -18.85
CA PHE A 114 -1.60 1.79 -18.61
C PHE A 114 -0.60 0.86 -19.31
N ASN A 115 -0.28 1.13 -20.58
CA ASN A 115 0.66 0.31 -21.33
C ASN A 115 2.06 0.31 -20.70
N ILE A 116 2.51 1.46 -20.17
CA ILE A 116 3.79 1.57 -19.46
C ILE A 116 3.75 0.77 -18.17
N VAL A 117 2.69 0.90 -17.36
CA VAL A 117 2.50 0.13 -16.12
C VAL A 117 2.48 -1.38 -16.42
N LYS A 118 1.66 -1.82 -17.38
CA LYS A 118 1.56 -3.23 -17.80
C LYS A 118 2.91 -3.81 -18.22
N SER A 119 3.76 -3.03 -18.89
CA SER A 119 5.08 -3.50 -19.35
C SER A 119 6.13 -3.65 -18.25
N ASN A 120 5.90 -3.06 -17.08
CA ASN A 120 6.88 -3.02 -15.99
C ASN A 120 6.43 -3.78 -14.74
N ILE A 121 5.13 -3.95 -14.52
CA ILE A 121 4.61 -4.71 -13.39
C ILE A 121 4.49 -6.18 -13.78
N PRO A 122 5.21 -7.09 -13.10
CA PRO A 122 5.06 -8.52 -13.34
C PRO A 122 3.67 -8.99 -12.89
N SER A 123 3.05 -9.88 -13.66
CA SER A 123 1.85 -10.58 -13.23
C SER A 123 1.87 -12.01 -13.75
N THR A 124 1.89 -12.97 -12.84
CA THR A 124 1.80 -14.40 -13.15
C THR A 124 0.37 -14.94 -12.97
N GLU A 125 -0.47 -14.17 -12.27
CA GLU A 125 -1.81 -14.60 -11.82
C GLU A 125 -2.91 -14.41 -12.88
N PHE A 126 -2.86 -13.32 -13.65
CA PHE A 126 -3.85 -13.02 -14.69
C PHE A 126 -3.30 -12.01 -15.71
N ASP A 127 -3.92 -11.91 -16.89
CA ASP A 127 -3.56 -10.86 -17.85
C ASP A 127 -4.02 -9.50 -17.32
N LEU A 128 -3.05 -8.63 -17.01
CA LEU A 128 -3.29 -7.25 -16.57
C LEU A 128 -4.25 -6.48 -17.50
N GLU A 129 -4.40 -6.87 -18.77
CA GLU A 129 -5.35 -6.28 -19.70
C GLU A 129 -6.78 -6.21 -19.16
N ILE A 130 -7.19 -7.17 -18.32
CA ILE A 130 -8.51 -7.17 -17.67
C ILE A 130 -8.73 -5.88 -16.84
N LEU A 131 -7.66 -5.30 -16.31
CA LEU A 131 -7.68 -4.07 -15.52
C LEU A 131 -7.74 -2.81 -16.38
N ARG A 132 -7.60 -2.88 -17.71
CA ARG A 132 -7.55 -1.68 -18.57
C ARG A 132 -8.80 -0.83 -18.39
N LYS A 133 -9.98 -1.42 -18.50
CA LYS A 133 -11.24 -0.67 -18.43
C LYS A 133 -11.44 0.00 -17.06
N PRO A 134 -11.29 -0.68 -15.90
CA PRO A 134 -11.28 -0.02 -14.60
C PRO A 134 -10.18 1.04 -14.47
N PHE A 135 -8.98 0.77 -14.98
CA PHE A 135 -7.88 1.73 -14.93
C PHE A 135 -8.23 3.03 -15.65
N LEU A 136 -8.70 2.96 -16.89
CA LEU A 136 -9.08 4.14 -17.69
C LEU A 136 -10.22 4.93 -17.06
N LYS A 137 -11.10 4.27 -16.31
CA LYS A 137 -12.19 4.91 -15.56
C LYS A 137 -11.68 5.80 -14.41
N TYR A 138 -10.55 5.46 -13.79
CA TYR A 138 -10.07 6.12 -12.57
C TYR A 138 -8.74 6.87 -12.70
N ALA A 139 -7.88 6.50 -13.65
CA ALA A 139 -6.55 7.05 -13.87
C ALA A 139 -6.59 8.22 -14.88
N THR A 140 -7.22 9.33 -14.49
CA THR A 140 -7.28 10.54 -15.32
C THR A 140 -5.90 11.19 -15.46
N MET A 141 -5.67 11.95 -16.54
CA MET A 141 -4.41 12.69 -16.73
C MET A 141 -4.12 13.68 -15.61
N GLU A 142 -5.16 14.31 -15.05
CA GLU A 142 -5.03 15.22 -13.90
C GLU A 142 -4.46 14.49 -12.67
N ARG A 143 -4.99 13.30 -12.36
CA ARG A 143 -4.51 12.48 -11.23
C ARG A 143 -3.09 11.98 -11.46
N TYR A 144 -2.77 11.59 -12.69
CA TYR A 144 -1.42 11.23 -13.09
C TYR A 144 -0.43 12.38 -12.88
N GLN A 145 -0.72 13.56 -13.43
CA GLN A 145 0.14 14.74 -13.29
C GLN A 145 0.32 15.16 -11.82
N TYR A 146 -0.76 15.11 -11.04
CA TYR A 146 -0.69 15.35 -9.60
C TYR A 146 0.23 14.33 -8.91
N GLY A 147 0.07 13.04 -9.22
CA GLY A 147 0.90 11.97 -8.68
C GLY A 147 2.38 12.13 -9.02
N MET A 148 2.71 12.43 -10.28
CA MET A 148 4.10 12.66 -10.72
C MET A 148 4.74 13.85 -10.01
N ARG A 149 4.03 14.99 -9.90
CA ARG A 149 4.50 16.15 -9.13
C ARG A 149 4.71 15.83 -7.66
N TYR A 150 3.84 15.01 -7.07
CA TYR A 150 3.97 14.59 -5.68
C TYR A 150 5.21 13.72 -5.48
N ILE A 151 5.44 12.75 -6.37
CA ILE A 151 6.59 11.86 -6.33
C ILE A 151 7.90 12.67 -6.38
N GLU A 152 7.97 13.65 -7.29
CA GLU A 152 9.15 14.51 -7.44
C GLU A 152 9.36 15.42 -6.23
N LYS A 153 8.30 16.12 -5.80
CA LYS A 153 8.39 17.09 -4.69
C LYS A 153 8.81 16.45 -3.36
N ASN A 154 8.43 15.20 -3.14
CA ASN A 154 8.68 14.50 -1.87
C ASN A 154 9.78 13.45 -1.97
N GLN A 155 10.51 13.38 -3.10
CA GLN A 155 11.58 12.41 -3.34
C GLN A 155 11.15 10.97 -3.02
N VAL A 156 9.92 10.61 -3.41
CA VAL A 156 9.30 9.31 -3.03
C VAL A 156 10.12 8.12 -3.54
N ILE A 157 10.75 8.26 -4.72
CA ILE A 157 11.61 7.23 -5.30
C ILE A 157 12.79 6.91 -4.38
N GLU A 158 13.39 7.93 -3.75
CA GLU A 158 14.57 7.77 -2.87
C GLU A 158 14.19 7.10 -1.54
N GLN A 159 12.94 7.25 -1.09
CA GLN A 159 12.43 6.73 0.18
C GLN A 159 11.66 5.40 0.03
N ILE A 160 11.55 4.86 -1.19
CA ILE A 160 10.66 3.72 -1.45
C ILE A 160 11.09 2.44 -0.71
N ASP A 161 12.38 2.31 -0.43
CA ASP A 161 12.96 1.19 0.33
C ASP A 161 12.89 1.40 1.86
N GLU A 162 12.63 2.62 2.32
CA GLU A 162 12.67 2.97 3.73
C GLU A 162 11.33 2.75 4.45
N MET A 163 10.22 2.76 3.71
CA MET A 163 8.87 2.66 4.27
C MET A 163 8.13 1.39 3.81
N PRO A 164 7.35 0.73 4.69
CA PRO A 164 6.61 -0.47 4.36
C PRO A 164 5.33 -0.16 3.56
N TYR A 165 5.44 0.65 2.49
CA TYR A 165 4.32 1.09 1.67
C TYR A 165 3.51 -0.08 1.11
N ARG A 166 4.19 -1.13 0.65
CA ARG A 166 3.57 -2.34 0.14
C ARG A 166 2.69 -3.01 1.20
N GLU A 167 3.21 -3.19 2.42
CA GLU A 167 2.44 -3.80 3.51
C GLU A 167 1.28 -2.90 3.95
N ILE A 168 1.44 -1.58 3.93
CA ILE A 168 0.34 -0.64 4.20
C ILE A 168 -0.79 -0.83 3.16
N VAL A 169 -0.45 -0.90 1.87
CA VAL A 169 -1.44 -1.09 0.80
C VAL A 169 -2.17 -2.43 0.95
N LYS A 170 -1.43 -3.52 1.19
CA LYS A 170 -2.01 -4.85 1.44
C LYS A 170 -2.95 -4.84 2.62
N GLU A 171 -2.54 -4.24 3.72
CA GLU A 171 -3.32 -4.22 4.95
C GLU A 171 -4.60 -3.38 4.79
N VAL A 172 -4.54 -2.25 4.08
CA VAL A 172 -5.74 -1.49 3.71
C VAL A 172 -6.72 -2.34 2.89
N LEU A 173 -6.24 -3.12 1.92
CA LEU A 173 -7.09 -4.01 1.13
C LEU A 173 -7.71 -5.13 1.98
N ILE A 174 -6.90 -5.81 2.79
CA ILE A 174 -7.33 -6.91 3.67
C ILE A 174 -8.39 -6.41 4.66
N GLN A 175 -8.11 -5.30 5.35
CA GLN A 175 -9.05 -4.71 6.31
C GLN A 175 -10.36 -4.28 5.61
N LYS A 176 -10.28 -3.73 4.40
CA LYS A 176 -11.48 -3.35 3.65
C LYS A 176 -12.28 -4.56 3.20
N ARG A 177 -11.66 -5.62 2.67
CA ARG A 177 -12.38 -6.84 2.30
C ARG A 177 -13.10 -7.43 3.51
N ALA A 178 -12.43 -7.54 4.65
CA ALA A 178 -13.03 -8.01 5.89
C ALA A 178 -14.19 -7.11 6.39
N ASP A 179 -14.11 -5.79 6.21
CA ASP A 179 -15.20 -4.85 6.50
C ASP A 179 -16.41 -5.07 5.59
N LEU A 180 -16.20 -5.27 4.29
CA LEU A 180 -17.28 -5.54 3.32
C LEU A 180 -17.95 -6.90 3.58
N ASP A 181 -17.16 -7.95 3.82
CA ASP A 181 -17.70 -9.29 4.09
C ASP A 181 -18.53 -9.32 5.38
N ARG A 182 -18.11 -8.57 6.40
CA ARG A 182 -18.89 -8.41 7.64
C ARG A 182 -20.20 -7.68 7.38
N LYS A 183 -20.17 -6.56 6.66
CA LYS A 183 -21.39 -5.80 6.30
C LYS A 183 -22.38 -6.65 5.49
N LEU A 184 -21.88 -7.51 4.60
CA LEU A 184 -22.72 -8.44 3.83
C LEU A 184 -23.36 -9.51 4.71
N LYS A 185 -22.59 -10.09 5.65
CA LYS A 185 -23.12 -11.06 6.64
C LYS A 185 -24.20 -10.42 7.51
N ASP A 186 -23.94 -9.21 8.01
CA ASP A 186 -24.89 -8.47 8.86
C ASP A 186 -26.17 -8.09 8.10
N ALA A 187 -26.07 -7.92 6.78
CA ALA A 187 -27.20 -7.65 5.88
C ALA A 187 -27.93 -8.92 5.37
N GLY A 188 -27.51 -10.12 5.79
CA GLY A 188 -28.11 -11.40 5.37
C GLY A 188 -27.77 -11.84 3.93
N GLY A 189 -26.72 -11.29 3.33
CA GLY A 189 -26.28 -11.62 1.96
C GLY A 189 -25.34 -12.83 1.87
N PRO A 190 -25.15 -13.41 0.66
CA PRO A 190 -24.16 -14.46 0.43
C PRO A 190 -22.72 -13.94 0.63
N ARG A 191 -21.80 -14.82 1.03
CA ARG A 191 -20.37 -14.50 1.20
C ARG A 191 -19.73 -14.21 -0.16
N LEU A 192 -18.81 -13.23 -0.21
CA LEU A 192 -17.92 -13.02 -1.35
C LEU A 192 -16.65 -13.82 -1.05
N ASP A 193 -16.57 -15.00 -1.63
CA ASP A 193 -15.46 -15.95 -1.49
C ASP A 193 -14.22 -15.47 -2.24
#